data_AF-A0A843EAU4-F1
#
_entry.id   AF-A0A843EAU4-F1
#
_cell.length_a   1.000
_cell.length_b   1.000
_cell.length_c   1.000
_cell.angle_alpha   90.00
_cell.angle_beta   90.00
_cell.angle_gamma   90.00
#
_symmetry.space_group_name_H-M   'P 1'
#
loop_
_entity.id
_entity.type
_entity.pdbx_description
1 polymer ?
#
loop_
_entity_poly.entity_id
_entity_poly.type
_entity_poly.pdbx_seq_one_letter_code
_entity_poly.pdbx_strand_id
1 'polypeptide(L)'
;MVYIIDPQNAGISGNMIIGALVDLGADGEKVKDLMEDVAVDFGEVEVSLNKVDKSGIDATFCNVKTIDEENENNRHIHFQDFIEKIDLLKYADIENLTDDMVEMAKKVFKRIAISESRVHGKSLEEVHFHEVGAADAVADVLGSICAYFDLGMDKDKVVGLPIAVGGGVVETAHGRIPVPAPASLDILKGLNEDSFKDFSKGEAKCIGGPVNSELATPTGCALYMEFCDEF
;
A
#
# COMPACT_ATOMS: atom_id res chain seq x y z
N MET A 1 -20.39 -10.68 -6.31
CA MET A 1 -20.04 -9.76 -7.43
C MET A 1 -18.67 -10.17 -7.98
N VAL A 2 -18.19 -9.57 -9.07
CA VAL A 2 -16.79 -9.67 -9.48
C VAL A 2 -16.26 -8.24 -9.58
N TYR A 3 -15.19 -7.95 -8.86
CA TYR A 3 -14.50 -6.67 -8.89
C TYR A 3 -13.31 -6.76 -9.83
N ILE A 4 -13.05 -5.69 -10.58
CA ILE A 4 -11.90 -5.59 -11.49
C ILE A 4 -11.07 -4.40 -11.05
N ILE A 5 -9.80 -4.64 -10.71
CA ILE A 5 -8.81 -3.59 -10.48
C ILE A 5 -8.03 -3.40 -11.78
N ASP A 6 -8.21 -2.23 -12.43
CA ASP A 6 -7.56 -1.89 -13.70
C ASP A 6 -6.51 -0.76 -13.54
N PRO A 7 -5.25 -1.10 -13.24
CA PRO A 7 -4.16 -0.13 -13.10
C PRO A 7 -3.41 0.14 -14.41
N GLN A 8 -3.92 -0.28 -15.58
CA GLN A 8 -3.17 -0.24 -16.85
C GLN A 8 -2.89 1.18 -17.37
N ASN A 9 -3.62 2.20 -16.93
CA ASN A 9 -3.48 3.56 -17.45
C ASN A 9 -2.72 4.51 -16.51
N ALA A 10 -2.93 4.37 -15.20
CA ALA A 10 -2.43 5.30 -14.19
C ALA A 10 -1.50 4.65 -13.16
N GLY A 11 -1.30 3.33 -13.24
CA GLY A 11 -0.59 2.55 -12.24
C GLY A 11 -1.39 2.41 -10.95
N ILE A 12 -0.67 2.30 -9.83
CA ILE A 12 -1.25 1.94 -8.53
C ILE A 12 -0.41 2.45 -7.35
N SER A 13 -1.07 3.11 -6.41
CA SER A 13 -0.50 3.52 -5.11
C SER A 13 -1.57 3.39 -4.03
N GLY A 14 -1.17 3.42 -2.74
CA GLY A 14 -2.11 3.26 -1.62
C GLY A 14 -3.23 4.29 -1.66
N ASN A 15 -2.88 5.57 -1.71
CA ASN A 15 -3.86 6.65 -1.82
C ASN A 15 -4.74 6.60 -3.10
N MET A 16 -4.24 6.09 -4.24
CA MET A 16 -5.05 5.89 -5.45
C MET A 16 -6.08 4.77 -5.25
N ILE A 17 -5.71 3.68 -4.56
CA ILE A 17 -6.65 2.60 -4.22
C ILE A 17 -7.76 3.14 -3.33
N ILE A 18 -7.42 3.90 -2.28
CA ILE A 18 -8.43 4.51 -1.39
C ILE A 18 -9.40 5.38 -2.20
N GLY A 19 -8.88 6.30 -3.02
CA GLY A 19 -9.71 7.17 -3.84
C GLY A 19 -10.65 6.39 -4.77
N ALA A 20 -10.14 5.35 -5.42
CA ALA A 20 -10.93 4.50 -6.32
C ALA A 20 -12.03 3.72 -5.60
N LEU A 21 -11.74 3.17 -4.40
CA LEU A 21 -12.72 2.41 -3.63
C LEU A 21 -13.79 3.31 -2.99
N VAL A 22 -13.43 4.53 -2.58
CA VAL A 22 -14.40 5.54 -2.14
C VAL A 22 -15.31 5.95 -3.29
N ASP A 23 -14.77 6.17 -4.50
CA ASP A 23 -15.59 6.44 -5.69
C ASP A 23 -16.50 5.26 -6.08
N LEU A 24 -16.09 4.03 -5.76
CA LEU A 24 -16.90 2.82 -5.97
C LEU A 24 -18.06 2.70 -4.98
N GLY A 25 -17.98 3.39 -3.83
CA GLY A 25 -19.06 3.48 -2.85
C GLY A 25 -18.67 3.14 -1.41
N ALA A 26 -17.38 2.97 -1.09
CA ALA A 26 -16.94 2.83 0.29
C ALA A 26 -17.21 4.13 1.08
N ASP A 27 -17.53 4.01 2.36
CA ASP A 27 -17.74 5.17 3.23
C ASP A 27 -16.42 5.93 3.47
N GLY A 28 -16.27 7.08 2.81
CA GLY A 28 -15.07 7.90 2.89
C GLY A 28 -14.82 8.52 4.28
N GLU A 29 -15.86 8.87 5.04
CA GLU A 29 -15.68 9.43 6.39
C GLU A 29 -15.13 8.34 7.33
N LYS A 30 -15.75 7.16 7.29
CA LYS A 30 -15.27 5.98 8.03
C LYS A 30 -13.81 5.61 7.69
N VAL A 31 -13.46 5.65 6.39
CA VAL A 31 -12.08 5.36 5.96
C VAL A 31 -11.11 6.41 6.48
N LYS A 32 -11.44 7.70 6.35
CA LYS A 32 -10.62 8.81 6.83
C LYS A 32 -10.37 8.71 8.34
N ASP A 33 -11.43 8.53 9.12
CA ASP A 33 -11.34 8.51 10.58
C ASP A 33 -10.48 7.34 11.06
N LEU A 34 -10.67 6.15 10.47
CA LEU A 34 -9.79 5.00 10.75
C LEU A 34 -8.32 5.31 10.45
N MET A 35 -8.03 5.93 9.29
CA MET A 35 -6.66 6.22 8.88
C MET A 35 -5.94 7.16 9.86
N GLU A 36 -6.66 8.17 10.36
CA GLU A 36 -6.11 9.11 11.35
C GLU A 36 -5.87 8.41 12.70
N ASP A 37 -6.80 7.56 13.15
CA ASP A 37 -6.69 6.84 14.43
C ASP A 37 -5.56 5.80 14.45
N VAL A 38 -5.41 5.01 13.39
CA VAL A 38 -4.40 3.92 13.35
C VAL A 38 -2.98 4.43 13.15
N ALA A 39 -2.82 5.64 12.61
CA ALA A 39 -1.51 6.22 12.34
C ALA A 39 -0.84 6.81 13.59
N VAL A 40 -1.60 7.20 14.62
CA VAL A 40 -1.12 7.94 15.81
C VAL A 40 0.15 7.34 16.44
N ASP A 41 0.24 6.01 16.55
CA ASP A 41 1.40 5.31 17.16
C ASP A 41 2.65 5.24 16.25
N PHE A 42 2.52 5.70 15.01
CA PHE A 42 3.54 5.75 13.96
C PHE A 42 3.89 7.18 13.54
N GLY A 43 3.01 8.14 13.81
CA GLY A 43 3.13 9.57 13.52
C GLY A 43 1.76 10.19 13.27
N GLU A 44 1.60 11.48 13.54
CA GLU A 44 0.32 12.15 13.28
C GLU A 44 0.14 12.40 11.78
N VAL A 45 -1.03 12.07 11.26
CA VAL A 45 -1.41 12.35 9.86
C VAL A 45 -2.69 13.17 9.79
N GLU A 46 -2.79 14.00 8.77
CA GLU A 46 -4.02 14.65 8.33
C GLU A 46 -4.47 13.99 7.03
N VAL A 47 -5.68 13.43 7.01
CA VAL A 47 -6.24 12.75 5.85
C VAL A 47 -7.35 13.60 5.25
N SER A 48 -7.33 13.76 3.93
CA SER A 48 -8.43 14.42 3.22
C SER A 48 -8.82 13.65 1.96
N LEU A 49 -10.12 13.51 1.76
CA LEU A 49 -10.73 12.91 0.57
C LEU A 49 -11.46 14.01 -0.19
N ASN A 50 -10.94 14.37 -1.36
CA ASN A 50 -11.49 15.48 -2.14
C ASN A 50 -11.78 15.04 -3.56
N LYS A 51 -12.90 15.50 -4.12
CA LYS A 51 -13.13 15.42 -5.56
C LYS A 51 -12.13 16.30 -6.30
N VAL A 52 -11.52 15.75 -7.33
CA VAL A 52 -10.54 16.41 -8.20
C VAL A 52 -10.89 16.19 -9.66
N ASP A 53 -10.60 17.19 -10.49
CA ASP A 53 -10.60 17.05 -11.95
C ASP A 53 -9.18 16.68 -12.41
N LYS A 54 -9.05 15.51 -13.03
CA LYS A 54 -7.80 15.04 -13.65
C LYS A 54 -7.97 15.06 -15.16
N SER A 55 -7.72 16.23 -15.77
CA SER A 55 -7.84 16.43 -17.22
C SER A 55 -9.25 16.18 -17.76
N GLY A 56 -10.28 16.65 -17.05
CA GLY A 56 -11.68 16.46 -17.41
C GLY A 56 -12.32 15.18 -16.89
N ILE A 57 -11.57 14.38 -16.10
CA ILE A 57 -12.07 13.15 -15.46
C ILE A 57 -12.22 13.44 -13.97
N ASP A 58 -13.44 13.26 -13.46
CA ASP A 58 -13.75 13.34 -12.05
C ASP A 58 -13.19 12.12 -11.31
N ALA A 59 -12.48 12.35 -10.20
CA ALA A 59 -11.92 11.31 -9.34
C ALA A 59 -11.88 11.78 -7.89
N THR A 60 -11.87 10.85 -6.94
CA THR A 60 -11.55 11.12 -5.54
C THR A 60 -10.04 11.00 -5.32
N PHE A 61 -9.43 12.05 -4.76
CA PHE A 61 -8.04 12.05 -4.34
C PHE A 61 -7.96 11.93 -2.82
N CYS A 62 -7.39 10.82 -2.36
CA CYS A 62 -6.95 10.67 -0.98
C CYS A 62 -5.58 11.33 -0.82
N ASN A 63 -5.51 12.29 0.09
CA ASN A 63 -4.28 12.99 0.41
C ASN A 63 -3.97 12.81 1.89
N VAL A 64 -2.88 12.09 2.17
CA VAL A 64 -2.33 11.86 3.51
C VAL A 64 -1.15 12.80 3.70
N LYS A 65 -1.18 13.61 4.75
CA LYS A 65 -0.05 14.48 5.12
C LYS A 65 0.44 14.11 6.51
N THR A 66 1.72 13.81 6.64
CA THR A 66 2.35 13.61 7.94
C THR A 66 2.59 14.98 8.59
N ILE A 67 2.15 15.16 9.84
CA ILE A 67 2.18 16.44 10.56
C ILE A 67 3.49 16.60 11.36
N ASP A 68 4.12 15.50 11.77
CA ASP A 68 5.28 15.48 12.66
C ASP A 68 6.64 15.34 11.93
N GLU A 69 6.79 15.97 10.75
CA GLU A 69 7.98 15.86 9.89
C GLU A 69 9.33 16.12 10.61
N GLU A 70 9.33 16.84 11.74
CA GLU A 70 10.54 17.17 12.53
C GLU A 70 11.08 16.03 13.42
N ASN A 71 10.34 14.94 13.63
CA ASN A 71 10.81 13.78 14.42
C ASN A 71 11.55 12.76 13.55
N GLU A 72 12.82 13.03 13.22
CA GLU A 72 13.69 12.09 12.48
C GLU A 72 13.77 10.69 13.12
N ASN A 73 13.61 10.59 14.45
CA ASN A 73 13.68 9.32 15.19
C ASN A 73 12.55 8.34 14.84
N ASN A 74 11.41 8.80 14.32
CA ASN A 74 10.29 7.94 13.93
C ASN A 74 10.40 7.42 12.48
N ARG A 75 11.40 7.88 11.70
CA ARG A 75 11.57 7.49 10.29
C ARG A 75 12.26 6.15 10.10
N HIS A 76 12.79 5.55 11.16
CA HIS A 76 13.55 4.30 11.09
C HIS A 76 13.04 3.31 12.14
N ILE A 77 11.91 2.68 11.86
CA ILE A 77 11.38 1.60 12.69
C ILE A 77 11.85 0.26 12.10
N HIS A 78 12.39 -0.61 12.96
CA HIS A 78 12.70 -1.99 12.58
C HIS A 78 11.41 -2.73 12.21
N PHE A 79 11.46 -3.57 11.18
CA PHE A 79 10.29 -4.31 10.72
C PHE A 79 9.59 -5.11 11.84
N GLN A 80 10.35 -5.71 12.77
CA GLN A 80 9.77 -6.48 13.88
C GLN A 80 8.95 -5.58 14.82
N ASP A 81 9.54 -4.47 15.29
CA ASP A 81 8.83 -3.50 16.14
C ASP A 81 7.61 -2.92 15.43
N PHE A 82 7.73 -2.67 14.12
CA PHE A 82 6.64 -2.17 13.30
C PHE A 82 5.46 -3.15 13.24
N ILE A 83 5.71 -4.43 12.96
CA ILE A 83 4.66 -5.45 12.91
C ILE A 83 4.05 -5.70 14.28
N GLU A 84 4.84 -5.66 15.34
CA GLU A 84 4.33 -5.75 16.71
C GLU A 84 3.37 -4.60 17.01
N LYS A 85 3.71 -3.35 16.66
CA LYS A 85 2.80 -2.21 16.79
C LYS A 85 1.50 -2.40 16.00
N ILE A 86 1.58 -2.90 14.76
CA ILE A 86 0.38 -3.20 13.96
C ILE A 86 -0.47 -4.28 14.63
N ASP A 87 0.13 -5.34 15.18
CA ASP A 87 -0.62 -6.39 15.87
C ASP A 87 -1.30 -5.88 17.16
N LEU A 88 -0.68 -4.92 17.84
CA LEU A 88 -1.24 -4.28 19.04
C LEU A 88 -2.49 -3.44 18.75
N LEU A 89 -2.71 -3.00 17.50
CA LEU A 89 -3.93 -2.27 17.12
C LEU A 89 -5.21 -3.08 17.40
N LYS A 90 -5.15 -4.41 17.44
CA LYS A 90 -6.29 -5.27 17.81
C LYS A 90 -6.81 -5.04 19.23
N TYR A 91 -5.95 -4.54 20.10
CA TYR A 91 -6.29 -4.24 21.49
C TYR A 91 -6.59 -2.76 21.71
N ALA A 92 -6.43 -1.93 20.67
CA ALA A 92 -6.81 -0.54 20.70
C ALA A 92 -8.33 -0.41 20.49
N ASP A 93 -8.95 0.53 21.19
CA ASP A 93 -10.38 0.84 21.05
C ASP A 93 -10.58 1.77 19.84
N ILE A 94 -10.24 1.28 18.64
CA ILE A 94 -10.35 2.00 17.38
C ILE A 94 -11.63 1.58 16.67
N GLU A 95 -12.48 2.56 16.36
CA GLU A 95 -13.75 2.30 15.68
C GLU A 95 -13.50 1.71 14.29
N ASN A 96 -14.35 0.78 13.85
CA ASN A 96 -14.31 0.17 12.52
C ASN A 96 -13.08 -0.68 12.18
N LEU A 97 -12.10 -0.80 13.09
CA LEU A 97 -10.99 -1.73 12.93
C LEU A 97 -11.42 -3.16 13.29
N THR A 98 -11.02 -4.13 12.48
CA THR A 98 -11.28 -5.55 12.74
C THR A 98 -9.98 -6.37 12.71
N ASP A 99 -9.99 -7.54 13.37
CA ASP A 99 -8.84 -8.45 13.39
C ASP A 99 -8.42 -8.88 11.97
N ASP A 100 -9.39 -9.11 11.07
CA ASP A 100 -9.13 -9.49 9.68
C ASP A 100 -8.41 -8.37 8.92
N MET A 101 -8.74 -7.11 9.20
CA MET A 101 -8.06 -5.95 8.62
C MET A 101 -6.61 -5.86 9.11
N VAL A 102 -6.37 -6.09 10.40
CA VAL A 102 -5.01 -6.11 10.97
C VAL A 102 -4.18 -7.25 10.39
N GLU A 103 -4.74 -8.45 10.28
CA GLU A 103 -4.05 -9.60 9.68
C GLU A 103 -3.74 -9.38 8.19
N MET A 104 -4.64 -8.74 7.44
CA MET A 104 -4.37 -8.35 6.06
C MET A 104 -3.27 -7.28 5.97
N ALA A 105 -3.29 -6.26 6.84
CA ALA A 105 -2.25 -5.23 6.89
C ALA A 105 -0.87 -5.84 7.16
N LYS A 106 -0.78 -6.77 8.11
CA LYS A 106 0.47 -7.51 8.40
C LYS A 106 0.99 -8.27 7.19
N LYS A 107 0.10 -8.87 6.38
CA LYS A 107 0.48 -9.52 5.12
C LYS A 107 1.05 -8.51 4.11
N VAL A 108 0.39 -7.37 3.92
CA VAL A 108 0.86 -6.29 3.03
C VAL A 108 2.24 -5.81 3.46
N PHE A 109 2.43 -5.46 4.73
CA PHE A 109 3.72 -4.98 5.22
C PHE A 109 4.83 -6.03 5.19
N LYS A 110 4.51 -7.28 5.50
CA LYS A 110 5.47 -8.39 5.39
C LYS A 110 5.89 -8.62 3.94
N ARG A 111 4.99 -8.47 2.97
CA ARG A 111 5.32 -8.54 1.53
C ARG A 111 6.29 -7.42 1.13
N ILE A 112 6.05 -6.19 1.58
CA ILE A 112 6.97 -5.06 1.36
C ILE A 112 8.34 -5.37 2.00
N ALA A 113 8.36 -5.79 3.26
CA ALA A 113 9.60 -6.06 3.98
C ALA A 113 10.45 -7.19 3.36
N ILE A 114 9.82 -8.25 2.85
CA ILE A 114 10.53 -9.32 2.11
C ILE A 114 11.20 -8.76 0.86
N SER A 115 10.49 -7.90 0.12
CA SER A 115 11.05 -7.22 -1.06
C SER A 115 12.22 -6.32 -0.68
N GLU A 116 12.07 -5.48 0.35
CA GLU A 116 13.15 -4.62 0.85
C GLU A 116 14.38 -5.44 1.28
N SER A 117 14.17 -6.54 2.02
CA SER A 117 15.23 -7.48 2.41
C SER A 117 16.03 -7.98 1.20
N ARG A 118 15.34 -8.35 0.11
CA ARG A 118 15.99 -8.84 -1.13
C ARG A 118 16.71 -7.76 -1.89
N VAL A 119 16.05 -6.61 -2.11
CA VAL A 119 16.63 -5.47 -2.82
C VAL A 119 17.90 -4.98 -2.12
N HIS A 120 17.89 -4.99 -0.78
CA HIS A 120 19.03 -4.56 0.02
C HIS A 120 20.01 -5.67 0.39
N GLY A 121 19.70 -6.95 0.11
CA GLY A 121 20.54 -8.10 0.45
C GLY A 121 20.75 -8.29 1.96
N LYS A 122 19.75 -7.97 2.77
CA LYS A 122 19.77 -8.03 4.25
C LYS A 122 18.80 -9.09 4.78
N SER A 123 18.95 -9.53 6.03
CA SER A 123 17.92 -10.38 6.64
C SER A 123 16.64 -9.58 6.91
N LEU A 124 15.50 -10.28 7.10
CA LEU A 124 14.21 -9.62 7.36
C LEU A 124 14.22 -8.81 8.67
N GLU A 125 14.99 -9.27 9.66
CA GLU A 125 15.18 -8.61 10.95
C GLU A 125 15.98 -7.30 10.84
N GLU A 126 16.79 -7.17 9.80
CA GLU A 126 17.62 -6.00 9.50
C GLU A 126 16.92 -5.00 8.56
N VAL A 127 15.67 -5.27 8.17
CA VAL A 127 14.88 -4.37 7.34
C VAL A 127 14.39 -3.20 8.17
N HIS A 128 14.66 -2.01 7.62
CA HIS A 128 14.12 -0.74 8.09
C HIS A 128 13.33 -0.12 6.96
N PHE A 129 12.16 0.41 7.26
CA PHE A 129 11.43 1.20 6.27
C PHE A 129 12.11 2.56 6.16
N HIS A 130 12.75 2.83 5.03
CA HIS A 130 13.48 4.07 4.76
C HIS A 130 12.69 5.06 3.88
N GLU A 131 11.86 4.54 2.96
CA GLU A 131 11.18 5.34 1.93
C GLU A 131 9.66 5.40 2.11
N VAL A 132 9.08 4.50 2.89
CA VAL A 132 7.67 4.53 3.28
C VAL A 132 7.64 5.20 4.64
N GLY A 133 7.17 6.45 4.74
CA GLY A 133 7.06 7.07 6.04
C GLY A 133 6.09 6.23 6.88
N ALA A 134 6.49 5.91 8.11
CA ALA A 134 5.80 4.87 8.87
C ALA A 134 4.31 5.20 9.05
N ALA A 135 3.96 6.47 9.28
CA ALA A 135 2.59 6.92 9.47
C ALA A 135 1.77 6.94 8.17
N ASP A 136 2.29 7.53 7.08
CA ASP A 136 1.59 7.57 5.79
C ASP A 136 1.40 6.17 5.19
N ALA A 137 2.40 5.29 5.33
CA ALA A 137 2.29 3.89 4.92
C ALA A 137 1.17 3.16 5.65
N VAL A 138 1.08 3.36 6.97
CA VAL A 138 0.04 2.76 7.82
C VAL A 138 -1.34 3.28 7.45
N ALA A 139 -1.48 4.59 7.29
CA ALA A 139 -2.71 5.21 6.83
C ALA A 139 -3.12 4.68 5.45
N ASP A 140 -2.22 4.65 4.46
CA ASP A 140 -2.51 4.18 3.10
C ASP A 140 -2.95 2.70 3.08
N VAL A 141 -2.24 1.83 3.81
CA VAL A 141 -2.52 0.39 3.84
C VAL A 141 -3.83 0.10 4.57
N LEU A 142 -4.01 0.61 5.80
CA LEU A 142 -5.22 0.35 6.58
C LEU A 142 -6.45 1.06 6.01
N GLY A 143 -6.28 2.26 5.42
CA GLY A 143 -7.34 2.96 4.71
C GLY A 143 -7.82 2.18 3.47
N SER A 144 -6.88 1.65 2.67
CA SER A 144 -7.20 0.81 1.51
C SER A 144 -7.95 -0.46 1.94
N ILE A 145 -7.47 -1.12 3.00
CA ILE A 145 -8.07 -2.33 3.55
C ILE A 145 -9.47 -2.02 4.12
N CYS A 146 -9.66 -0.91 4.82
CA CYS A 146 -10.97 -0.48 5.31
C CYS A 146 -11.98 -0.34 4.19
N ALA A 147 -11.62 0.40 3.13
CA ALA A 147 -12.50 0.58 1.98
C ALA A 147 -12.81 -0.76 1.27
N TYR A 148 -11.83 -1.67 1.20
CA TYR A 148 -11.99 -3.02 0.64
C TYR A 148 -13.01 -3.86 1.43
N PHE A 149 -12.92 -3.87 2.75
CA PHE A 149 -13.85 -4.60 3.62
C PHE A 149 -15.23 -3.94 3.69
N ASP A 150 -15.29 -2.61 3.65
CA ASP A 150 -16.54 -1.84 3.65
C ASP A 150 -17.42 -2.15 2.43
N LEU A 151 -16.79 -2.28 1.25
CA LEU A 151 -17.44 -2.72 0.01
C LEU A 151 -17.78 -4.22 -0.02
N GLY A 152 -17.37 -4.98 1.00
CA GLY A 152 -17.56 -6.43 1.05
C GLY A 152 -16.75 -7.19 0.00
N MET A 153 -15.66 -6.61 -0.51
CA MET A 153 -14.81 -7.25 -1.53
C MET A 153 -14.16 -8.53 -1.01
N ASP A 154 -13.97 -8.66 0.31
CA ASP A 154 -13.48 -9.87 0.99
C ASP A 154 -14.32 -11.12 0.76
N LYS A 155 -15.60 -10.95 0.37
CA LYS A 155 -16.56 -12.02 0.14
C LYS A 155 -16.75 -12.36 -1.34
N ASP A 156 -16.16 -11.56 -2.21
CA ASP A 156 -16.37 -11.59 -3.65
C ASP A 156 -15.06 -11.81 -4.40
N LYS A 157 -15.16 -12.17 -5.69
CA LYS A 157 -13.97 -12.39 -6.51
C LYS A 157 -13.37 -11.05 -6.94
N VAL A 158 -12.05 -10.90 -6.79
CA VAL A 158 -11.31 -9.72 -7.24
C VAL A 158 -10.29 -10.10 -8.30
N VAL A 159 -10.42 -9.52 -9.49
CA VAL A 159 -9.56 -9.78 -10.65
C VAL A 159 -8.68 -8.57 -10.92
N GLY A 160 -7.38 -8.78 -10.96
CA GLY A 160 -6.42 -7.75 -11.30
C GLY A 160 -6.03 -7.77 -12.78
N LEU A 161 -5.94 -6.61 -13.40
CA LEU A 161 -5.40 -6.43 -14.76
C LEU A 161 -3.93 -5.97 -14.74
N PRO A 162 -3.20 -6.07 -15.86
CA PRO A 162 -1.78 -5.71 -15.89
C PRO A 162 -1.47 -4.32 -15.31
N ILE A 163 -0.36 -4.19 -14.59
CA ILE A 163 -0.01 -2.94 -13.91
C ILE A 163 0.89 -2.09 -14.80
N ALA A 164 0.48 -0.85 -15.05
CA ALA A 164 1.38 0.16 -15.60
C ALA A 164 2.38 0.59 -14.54
N VAL A 165 3.64 0.17 -14.70
CA VAL A 165 4.68 0.44 -13.69
C VAL A 165 5.40 1.77 -13.92
N GLY A 166 5.13 2.44 -15.04
CA GLY A 166 5.82 3.67 -15.43
C GLY A 166 7.14 3.42 -16.17
N GLY A 167 8.03 4.41 -16.13
CA GLY A 167 9.33 4.33 -16.81
C GLY A 167 10.25 5.51 -16.48
N GLY A 168 11.48 5.48 -16.98
CA GLY A 168 12.46 6.54 -16.73
C GLY A 168 13.27 6.30 -15.46
N VAL A 169 13.58 7.39 -14.73
CA VAL A 169 14.45 7.40 -13.55
C VAL A 169 13.85 8.36 -12.52
N VAL A 170 13.80 7.96 -11.26
CA VAL A 170 13.34 8.78 -10.12
C VAL A 170 14.49 9.03 -9.15
N GLU A 171 14.40 10.14 -8.39
CA GLU A 171 15.35 10.47 -7.32
C GLU A 171 14.75 10.00 -5.98
N THR A 172 15.49 9.21 -5.23
CA THR A 172 15.06 8.69 -3.92
C THR A 172 16.15 8.87 -2.87
N ALA A 173 15.92 8.39 -1.64
CA ALA A 173 16.95 8.36 -0.60
C ALA A 173 18.17 7.50 -1.00
N HIS A 174 17.99 6.58 -1.95
CA HIS A 174 19.02 5.73 -2.52
C HIS A 174 19.67 6.35 -3.79
N GLY A 175 19.33 7.60 -4.11
CA GLY A 175 19.79 8.32 -5.29
C GLY A 175 18.91 8.05 -6.51
N ARG A 176 19.50 8.11 -7.71
CA ARG A 176 18.78 7.95 -8.97
C ARG A 176 18.62 6.48 -9.35
N ILE A 177 17.38 5.99 -9.34
CA ILE A 177 17.04 4.59 -9.65
C ILE A 177 16.12 4.50 -10.88
N PRO A 178 16.23 3.42 -11.69
CA PRO A 178 15.32 3.21 -12.81
C PRO A 178 13.90 2.92 -12.32
N VAL A 179 12.91 3.25 -13.14
CA VAL A 179 11.51 2.84 -12.98
C VAL A 179 11.21 1.67 -13.92
N PRO A 180 10.57 0.58 -13.46
CA PRO A 180 9.98 0.37 -12.12
C PRO A 180 11.01 0.34 -11.00
N ALA A 181 10.64 0.90 -9.84
CA ALA A 181 11.46 0.80 -8.64
C ALA A 181 11.73 -0.68 -8.29
N PRO A 182 12.93 -1.03 -7.80
CA PRO A 182 13.30 -2.42 -7.52
C PRO A 182 12.30 -3.14 -6.60
N ALA A 183 11.80 -2.45 -5.57
CA ALA A 183 10.85 -3.02 -4.62
C ALA A 183 9.48 -3.31 -5.26
N SER A 184 8.92 -2.36 -6.02
CA SER A 184 7.68 -2.58 -6.79
C SER A 184 7.82 -3.80 -7.72
N LEU A 185 8.95 -3.91 -8.43
CA LEU A 185 9.18 -5.03 -9.34
C LEU A 185 9.34 -6.38 -8.61
N ASP A 186 10.02 -6.43 -7.46
CA ASP A 186 10.16 -7.66 -6.68
C ASP A 186 8.82 -8.14 -6.13
N ILE A 187 8.00 -7.21 -5.59
CA ILE A 187 6.65 -7.49 -5.09
C ILE A 187 5.78 -8.14 -6.17
N LEU A 188 5.79 -7.57 -7.40
CA LEU A 188 4.94 -8.04 -8.50
C LEU A 188 5.39 -9.37 -9.12
N LYS A 189 6.66 -9.76 -8.97
CA LYS A 189 7.13 -11.09 -9.39
C LYS A 189 6.48 -12.22 -8.59
N GLY A 190 5.97 -11.93 -7.39
CA GLY A 190 5.27 -12.93 -6.57
C GLY A 190 6.13 -14.16 -6.22
N LEU A 191 7.45 -13.99 -6.08
CA LEU A 191 8.37 -15.13 -5.99
C LEU A 191 8.12 -16.00 -4.76
N ASN A 192 7.98 -17.30 -5.02
CA ASN A 192 7.84 -18.36 -4.02
C ASN A 192 9.23 -18.83 -3.58
N GLU A 193 9.71 -18.33 -2.43
CA GLU A 193 10.83 -18.97 -1.75
C GLU A 193 10.33 -19.88 -0.64
N ASP A 194 11.10 -20.93 -0.35
CA ASP A 194 10.77 -21.94 0.67
C ASP A 194 10.55 -21.33 2.07
N SER A 195 11.15 -20.16 2.33
CA SER A 195 11.02 -19.40 3.58
C SER A 195 9.76 -18.54 3.67
N PHE A 196 9.02 -18.33 2.57
CA PHE A 196 7.90 -17.38 2.48
C PHE A 196 6.70 -17.93 1.70
N LYS A 197 6.36 -19.21 1.91
CA LYS A 197 5.28 -19.93 1.20
C LYS A 197 3.90 -19.29 1.33
N ASP A 198 3.66 -18.56 2.43
CA ASP A 198 2.39 -17.88 2.71
C ASP A 198 2.03 -16.79 1.69
N PHE A 199 3.00 -16.29 0.93
CA PHE A 199 2.79 -15.24 -0.08
C PHE A 199 2.73 -15.75 -1.51
N SER A 200 2.59 -17.07 -1.68
CA SER A 200 2.60 -17.70 -2.99
C SER A 200 1.38 -17.36 -3.81
N LYS A 201 1.50 -16.27 -4.58
CA LYS A 201 0.59 -15.91 -5.67
C LYS A 201 1.36 -15.96 -6.99
N GLY A 202 0.63 -15.97 -8.11
CA GLY A 202 1.26 -15.91 -9.43
C GLY A 202 2.08 -14.64 -9.63
N GLU A 203 2.78 -14.54 -10.75
CA GLU A 203 3.41 -13.29 -11.18
C GLU A 203 2.34 -12.35 -11.76
N ALA A 204 2.28 -11.12 -11.24
CA ALA A 204 1.40 -10.10 -11.80
C ALA A 204 1.98 -9.56 -13.10
N LYS A 205 1.13 -9.44 -14.14
CA LYS A 205 1.58 -8.91 -15.43
C LYS A 205 1.88 -7.41 -15.31
N CYS A 206 3.04 -7.00 -15.82
CA CYS A 206 3.45 -5.61 -15.83
C CYS A 206 3.49 -5.07 -17.27
N ILE A 207 3.13 -3.81 -17.46
CA ILE A 207 3.35 -3.03 -18.68
C ILE A 207 4.16 -1.77 -18.33
N GLY A 208 5.10 -1.39 -19.19
CA GLY A 208 5.87 -0.15 -19.01
C GLY A 208 5.10 1.09 -19.44
N GLY A 209 5.60 2.27 -19.08
CA GLY A 209 4.97 3.55 -19.41
C GLY A 209 3.60 3.72 -18.72
N PRO A 210 2.69 4.56 -19.27
CA PRO A 210 2.84 5.42 -20.46
C PRO A 210 3.68 6.69 -20.23
N VAL A 211 4.26 6.89 -19.05
CA VAL A 211 5.01 8.11 -18.69
C VAL A 211 6.45 7.80 -18.26
N ASN A 212 7.31 8.83 -18.29
CA ASN A 212 8.67 8.78 -17.75
C ASN A 212 8.71 9.19 -16.27
N SER A 213 7.84 8.58 -15.47
CA SER A 213 7.81 8.69 -14.01
C SER A 213 7.35 7.37 -13.41
N GLU A 214 7.49 7.23 -12.09
CA GLU A 214 6.86 6.14 -11.35
C GLU A 214 5.33 6.23 -11.44
N LEU A 215 4.69 5.07 -11.67
CA LEU A 215 3.24 4.91 -11.62
C LEU A 215 2.79 3.84 -10.63
N ALA A 216 3.67 2.88 -10.30
CA ALA A 216 3.36 1.81 -9.36
C ALA A 216 4.32 1.87 -8.17
N THR A 217 3.77 2.20 -7.00
CA THR A 217 4.55 2.27 -5.75
C THR A 217 4.60 0.91 -5.05
N PRO A 218 5.58 0.64 -4.18
CA PRO A 218 5.64 -0.62 -3.44
C PRO A 218 4.37 -0.91 -2.64
N THR A 219 3.80 0.11 -2.00
CA THR A 219 2.54 0.01 -1.25
C THR A 219 1.37 -0.39 -2.16
N GLY A 220 1.21 0.28 -3.30
CA GLY A 220 0.14 -0.04 -4.26
C GLY A 220 0.28 -1.45 -4.82
N CYS A 221 1.50 -1.87 -5.15
CA CYS A 221 1.79 -3.21 -5.63
C CYS A 221 1.48 -4.27 -4.57
N ALA A 222 1.84 -4.02 -3.30
CA ALA A 222 1.59 -4.98 -2.22
C ALA A 222 0.09 -5.13 -1.93
N LEU A 223 -0.66 -4.02 -1.91
CA LEU A 223 -2.11 -4.04 -1.77
C LEU A 223 -2.78 -4.79 -2.93
N TYR A 224 -2.38 -4.51 -4.17
CA TYR A 224 -2.88 -5.22 -5.34
C TYR A 224 -2.67 -6.73 -5.24
N MET A 225 -1.45 -7.14 -4.84
CA MET A 225 -1.11 -8.54 -4.67
C MET A 225 -1.93 -9.19 -3.56
N GLU A 226 -2.30 -8.49 -2.49
CA GLU A 226 -3.16 -9.06 -1.44
C GLU A 226 -4.65 -9.07 -1.83
N PHE A 227 -5.16 -8.01 -2.46
CA PHE A 227 -6.58 -7.87 -2.81
C PHE A 227 -7.02 -8.81 -3.93
N CYS A 228 -6.18 -9.04 -4.95
CA CYS A 228 -6.58 -9.80 -6.11
C CYS A 228 -6.47 -11.32 -5.89
N ASP A 229 -7.48 -12.06 -6.32
CA ASP A 229 -7.49 -13.53 -6.34
C ASP A 229 -6.75 -14.08 -7.57
N GLU A 230 -6.79 -13.35 -8.69
CA GLU A 230 -6.16 -13.72 -9.97
C GLU A 230 -5.69 -12.51 -10.78
N PHE A 231 -4.67 -12.71 -11.63
CA PHE A 231 -4.06 -11.70 -12.53
C PHE A 231 -3.34 -12.35 -13.74
#